data_AF-A0A0S8KIA0-F1
#
_entry.id   AF-A0A0S8KIA0-F1
#
_cell.length_a   1.000
_cell.length_b   1.000
_cell.length_c   1.000
_cell.angle_alpha   90.00
_cell.angle_beta   90.00
_cell.angle_gamma   90.00
#
_symmetry.space_group_name_H-M   'P 1'
#
loop_
_entity.id
_entity.type
_entity.pdbx_description
1 polymer ?
#
loop_
_entity_poly.entity_id
_entity_poly.type
_entity_poly.pdbx_seq_one_letter_code
_entity_poly.pdbx_strand_id
1 'polypeptide(L)'
;MARIVCTTVAVVLLSVLVGCRGVDSGRGQILPSGTGGRLRPAPVVNIAEMREVDIVEQMSVSRQAYRQGLELLVGYYTKAGNNMKLQWARKELAALNAMPKYNYIFEVQPNLKPSVSIPEADNLYYDAQELEKKAEPLGPVQILKNENLLRLALERYTELIKKHPSSDKIDDAAYEAGEIYEYFKDYSIALLYYQRAYQWEPETAYPARFKAARILDKHLHRNAEALELYQQAIETEGRYEKYREWVEFSEGRIRALQKVEEGER
;
A
#
# COMPACT_ATOMS: atom_id res chain seq x y z
N MET A 1 50.09 -38.93 4.79
CA MET A 1 50.32 -37.49 5.03
C MET A 1 49.28 -36.58 4.36
N ALA A 2 48.76 -36.89 3.16
CA ALA A 2 47.75 -36.06 2.47
C ALA A 2 46.40 -35.89 3.21
N ARG A 3 45.94 -36.90 3.98
CA ARG A 3 44.65 -36.83 4.72
C ARG A 3 44.67 -35.91 5.95
N ILE A 4 45.84 -35.68 6.54
CA ILE A 4 46.00 -34.80 7.72
C ILE A 4 46.06 -33.34 7.26
N VAL A 5 46.67 -33.07 6.09
CA VAL A 5 46.75 -31.72 5.52
C VAL A 5 45.38 -31.21 5.04
N CYS A 6 44.54 -32.07 4.45
CA CYS A 6 43.20 -31.66 4.02
C CYS A 6 42.25 -31.34 5.17
N THR A 7 42.36 -32.03 6.30
CA THR A 7 41.51 -31.79 7.48
C THR A 7 41.91 -30.51 8.20
N THR A 8 43.20 -30.19 8.29
CA THR A 8 43.66 -28.92 8.87
C THR A 8 43.28 -27.71 8.00
N VAL A 9 43.34 -27.84 6.67
CA VAL A 9 42.94 -26.75 5.75
C VAL A 9 41.43 -26.51 5.81
N ALA A 10 40.61 -27.57 5.91
CA ALA A 10 39.16 -27.44 6.04
C ALA A 10 38.73 -26.79 7.36
N VAL A 11 39.40 -27.11 8.48
CA VAL A 11 39.11 -26.50 9.79
C VAL A 11 39.52 -25.02 9.84
N VAL A 12 40.62 -24.64 9.18
CA VAL A 12 41.04 -23.23 9.06
C VAL A 12 40.08 -22.43 8.16
N LEU A 13 39.60 -23.00 7.04
CA LEU A 13 38.59 -22.36 6.20
C LEU A 13 37.22 -22.23 6.87
N LEU A 14 36.80 -23.21 7.67
CA LEU A 14 35.56 -23.15 8.45
C LEU A 14 35.63 -22.13 9.59
N SER A 15 36.78 -21.94 10.22
CA SER A 15 36.95 -20.92 11.27
C SER A 15 36.99 -19.50 10.73
N VAL A 16 37.46 -19.29 9.48
CA VAL A 16 37.36 -17.99 8.79
C VAL A 16 35.91 -17.65 8.40
N LEU A 17 35.08 -18.64 8.08
CA LEU A 17 33.67 -18.42 7.72
C LEU A 17 32.74 -18.16 8.92
N VAL A 18 33.10 -18.66 10.11
CA VAL A 18 32.33 -18.39 11.35
C VAL A 18 32.68 -17.03 11.98
N GLY A 19 33.82 -16.43 11.62
CA GLY A 19 34.32 -15.17 12.18
C GLY A 19 33.71 -13.87 11.63
N CYS A 20 32.91 -13.91 10.56
CA CYS A 20 32.34 -12.70 9.95
C CYS A 20 30.96 -12.30 10.50
N ARG A 21 30.63 -12.66 11.75
CA ARG A 21 29.54 -11.98 12.47
C ARG A 21 30.10 -10.72 13.10
N GLY A 22 29.82 -9.58 12.46
CA GLY A 22 30.36 -8.26 12.78
C GLY A 22 30.46 -7.98 14.29
N VAL A 23 31.69 -7.97 14.77
CA VAL A 23 32.07 -7.79 16.17
C VAL A 23 31.58 -6.44 16.72
N ASP A 24 31.29 -5.45 15.86
CA ASP A 24 30.81 -4.12 16.21
C ASP A 24 29.47 -3.73 15.56
N SER A 25 28.48 -4.63 15.64
CA SER A 25 27.12 -4.36 15.10
C SER A 25 26.37 -3.19 15.77
N GLY A 26 26.93 -2.58 16.81
CA GLY A 26 26.31 -1.45 17.54
C GLY A 26 25.05 -1.81 18.31
N ARG A 27 24.74 -3.10 18.49
CA ARG A 27 23.49 -3.57 19.13
C ARG A 27 23.28 -3.02 20.54
N GLY A 28 24.34 -2.82 21.31
CA GLY A 28 24.27 -2.23 22.66
C GLY A 28 24.03 -0.70 22.68
N GLN A 29 24.08 -0.03 21.53
CA GLN A 29 23.81 1.40 21.38
C GLN A 29 22.40 1.68 20.85
N ILE A 30 21.63 0.63 20.57
CA ILE A 30 20.22 0.76 20.22
C ILE A 30 19.52 1.29 21.47
N LEU A 31 18.98 2.50 21.36
CA LEU A 31 18.16 3.06 22.42
C LEU A 31 16.91 2.17 22.59
N PRO A 32 16.55 1.81 23.83
CA PRO A 32 15.36 1.01 24.06
C PRO A 32 14.13 1.76 23.54
N SER A 33 13.25 1.04 22.86
CA SER A 33 11.94 1.55 22.46
C SER A 33 11.14 1.87 23.74
N GLY A 34 11.16 3.13 24.17
CA GLY A 34 10.41 3.59 25.33
C GLY A 34 11.14 3.44 26.66
N THR A 35 12.10 4.31 26.93
CA THR A 35 12.23 4.90 28.26
C THR A 35 11.88 6.37 28.11
N GLY A 36 10.74 6.78 28.67
CA GLY A 36 10.35 8.18 28.87
C GLY A 36 11.28 8.86 29.87
N GLY A 37 12.58 8.87 29.59
CA GLY A 37 13.57 9.60 30.35
C GLY A 37 13.40 11.07 30.03
N ARG A 38 12.61 11.79 30.85
CA ARG A 38 12.50 13.25 30.95
C ARG A 38 13.12 14.02 29.77
N LEU A 39 12.61 13.80 28.57
CA LEU A 39 12.71 14.81 27.54
C LEU A 39 11.91 15.98 28.10
N ARG A 40 12.45 17.20 28.01
CA ARG A 40 11.70 18.44 28.27
C ARG A 40 10.28 18.22 27.76
N PRO A 41 9.22 18.57 28.52
CA PRO A 41 7.87 18.42 27.99
C PRO A 41 7.90 19.04 26.61
N ALA A 42 7.72 18.21 25.58
CA ALA A 42 7.38 18.72 24.27
C ALA A 42 6.22 19.68 24.56
N PRO A 43 6.23 20.91 24.01
CA PRO A 43 5.15 21.86 24.27
C PRO A 43 3.86 21.06 24.14
N VAL A 44 3.03 21.08 25.20
CA VAL A 44 1.80 20.29 25.23
C VAL A 44 1.00 20.81 24.05
N VAL A 45 1.11 20.11 22.93
CA VAL A 45 0.45 20.49 21.69
C VAL A 45 -1.01 20.24 22.00
N ASN A 46 -1.79 21.31 22.07
CA ASN A 46 -3.20 21.20 22.35
C ASN A 46 -3.88 20.54 21.15
N ILE A 47 -4.03 19.21 21.20
CA ILE A 47 -4.63 18.40 20.13
C ILE A 47 -6.06 18.88 19.85
N ALA A 48 -6.75 19.48 20.83
CA ALA A 48 -8.13 19.95 20.67
C ALA A 48 -8.29 21.10 19.67
N GLU A 49 -7.22 21.82 19.33
CA GLU A 49 -7.25 22.98 18.43
C GLU A 49 -6.63 22.72 17.05
N MET A 50 -5.90 21.62 16.88
CA MET A 50 -5.24 21.29 15.62
C MET A 50 -6.15 20.47 14.71
N ARG A 51 -6.23 20.85 13.43
CA ARG A 51 -6.89 20.00 12.43
C ARG A 51 -5.96 18.83 12.12
N GLU A 52 -6.54 17.69 11.71
CA GLU A 52 -5.78 16.51 11.30
C GLU A 52 -4.70 16.85 10.25
N VAL A 53 -5.05 17.69 9.27
CA VAL A 53 -4.14 18.16 8.23
C VAL A 53 -2.88 18.82 8.83
N ASP A 54 -3.07 19.67 9.84
CA ASP A 54 -1.97 20.39 10.50
C ASP A 54 -1.03 19.41 11.24
N ILE A 55 -1.60 18.36 11.85
CA ILE A 55 -0.84 17.29 12.55
C ILE A 55 -0.05 16.44 11.54
N VAL A 56 -0.68 16.04 10.44
CA VAL A 56 -0.06 15.21 9.40
C VAL A 56 1.07 15.96 8.70
N GLU A 57 0.87 17.25 8.41
CA GLU A 57 1.91 18.13 7.87
C GLU A 57 3.09 18.23 8.82
N GLN A 58 2.84 18.52 10.10
CA GLN A 58 3.90 18.61 11.11
C GLN A 58 4.68 17.30 11.27
N MET A 59 4.01 16.14 11.22
CA MET A 59 4.65 14.83 11.20
C MET A 59 5.53 14.66 9.96
N SER A 60 5.03 15.04 8.78
CA SER A 60 5.77 14.97 7.51
C SER A 60 7.05 15.81 7.56
N VAL A 61 6.95 17.06 8.04
CA VAL A 61 8.09 17.96 8.25
C VAL A 61 9.10 17.36 9.22
N SER A 62 8.63 16.83 10.35
CA SER A 62 9.51 16.24 11.36
C SER A 62 10.25 15.00 10.84
N ARG A 63 9.57 14.16 10.05
CA ARG A 63 10.19 13.00 9.39
C ARG A 63 11.23 13.44 8.36
N GLN A 64 10.97 14.51 7.61
CA GLN A 64 11.92 15.06 6.65
C GLN A 64 13.16 15.63 7.33
N ALA A 65 12.98 16.39 8.42
CA ALA A 65 14.08 16.92 9.23
C ALA A 65 14.94 15.78 9.82
N TYR A 66 14.32 14.71 10.30
CA TYR A 66 15.04 13.54 10.79
C TYR A 66 15.88 12.86 9.72
N ARG A 67 15.31 12.67 8.51
CA ARG A 67 16.04 12.14 7.35
C ARG A 67 17.26 13.00 7.02
N GLN A 68 17.07 14.31 6.91
CA GLN A 68 18.16 15.25 6.62
C GLN A 68 19.25 15.19 7.69
N GLY A 69 18.88 15.06 8.97
CA GLY A 69 19.82 14.85 10.07
C GLY A 69 20.66 13.59 9.90
N LEU A 70 20.05 12.47 9.51
CA LEU A 70 20.77 11.22 9.24
C LEU A 70 21.69 11.34 8.01
N GLU A 71 21.26 12.01 6.94
CA GLU A 71 22.09 12.27 5.76
C GLU A 71 23.32 13.12 6.10
N LEU A 72 23.15 14.15 6.93
CA LEU A 72 24.25 14.96 7.45
C LEU A 72 25.22 14.13 8.30
N LEU A 73 24.73 13.23 9.16
CA LEU A 73 25.57 12.31 9.94
C LEU A 73 26.35 11.36 9.03
N VAL A 74 25.72 10.82 7.98
CA VAL A 74 26.39 10.00 6.96
C VAL A 74 27.52 10.79 6.30
N GLY A 75 27.27 12.02 5.87
CA GLY A 75 28.29 12.89 5.28
C GLY A 75 29.43 13.22 6.23
N TYR A 76 29.12 13.54 7.49
CA TYR A 76 30.09 13.84 8.53
C TYR A 76 31.00 12.64 8.84
N TYR A 77 30.42 11.46 9.10
CA TYR A 77 31.21 10.27 9.43
C TYR A 77 32.00 9.71 8.25
N THR A 78 31.53 9.95 7.02
CA THR A 78 32.30 9.67 5.80
C THR A 78 33.58 10.52 5.77
N LYS A 79 33.48 11.82 6.03
CA LYS A 79 34.66 12.73 6.07
C LYS A 79 35.59 12.44 7.23
N ALA A 80 35.03 12.09 8.39
CA ALA A 80 35.80 11.80 9.61
C ALA A 80 36.44 10.39 9.62
N GLY A 81 36.15 9.54 8.63
CA GLY A 81 36.65 8.16 8.57
C GLY A 81 36.09 7.22 9.65
N ASN A 82 35.02 7.63 10.36
CA ASN A 82 34.42 6.81 11.42
C ASN A 82 33.46 5.78 10.81
N ASN A 83 34.03 4.67 10.33
CA ASN A 83 33.29 3.62 9.64
C ASN A 83 32.19 2.98 10.51
N MET A 84 32.39 2.85 11.82
CA MET A 84 31.40 2.28 12.73
C MET A 84 30.13 3.13 12.79
N LYS A 85 30.26 4.43 13.10
CA LYS A 85 29.10 5.34 13.20
C LYS A 85 28.48 5.64 11.83
N LEU A 86 29.28 5.62 10.76
CA LEU A 86 28.78 5.68 9.40
C LEU A 86 27.82 4.51 9.10
N GLN A 87 28.18 3.29 9.48
CA GLN A 87 27.31 2.13 9.30
C GLN A 87 26.02 2.23 10.11
N TRP A 88 26.08 2.76 11.34
CA TRP A 88 24.88 2.97 12.15
C TRP A 88 23.93 3.99 11.51
N ALA A 89 24.45 5.16 11.11
CA ALA A 89 23.65 6.19 10.46
C ALA A 89 23.02 5.69 9.14
N ARG A 90 23.76 4.91 8.34
CA ARG A 90 23.24 4.29 7.11
C ARG A 90 22.14 3.26 7.39
N LYS A 91 22.33 2.40 8.39
CA LYS A 91 21.35 1.40 8.79
C LYS A 91 20.05 2.06 9.25
N GLU A 92 20.16 3.11 10.04
CA GLU A 92 19.02 3.86 10.53
C GLU A 92 18.30 4.61 9.41
N LEU A 93 19.02 5.25 8.50
CA LEU A 93 18.44 5.90 7.31
C LEU A 93 17.72 4.88 6.41
N ALA A 94 18.31 3.69 6.22
CA ALA A 94 17.69 2.61 5.48
C ALA A 94 16.39 2.14 6.16
N ALA A 95 16.39 1.99 7.48
CA ALA A 95 15.19 1.64 8.25
C ALA A 95 14.11 2.74 8.13
N LEU A 96 14.50 4.03 8.21
CA LEU A 96 13.61 5.16 8.02
C LEU A 96 13.00 5.21 6.61
N ASN A 97 13.75 4.77 5.59
CA ASN A 97 13.25 4.73 4.22
C ASN A 97 12.38 3.50 3.95
N ALA A 98 12.63 2.40 4.66
CA ALA A 98 11.85 1.16 4.57
C ALA A 98 10.57 1.17 5.42
N MET A 99 10.47 2.04 6.42
CA MET A 99 9.27 2.07 7.28
C MET A 99 8.02 2.45 6.46
N PRO A 100 6.88 1.75 6.67
CA PRO A 100 5.63 2.12 6.04
C PRO A 100 5.25 3.56 6.37
N LYS A 101 4.80 4.29 5.36
CA LYS A 101 4.26 5.64 5.50
C LYS A 101 2.82 5.60 5.03
N TYR A 102 1.90 5.82 5.95
CA TYR A 102 0.48 5.91 5.64
C TYR A 102 0.15 7.30 5.12
N ASN A 103 -0.75 7.36 4.15
CA ASN A 103 -1.42 8.60 3.77
C ASN A 103 -2.65 8.78 4.67
N TYR A 104 -2.54 9.66 5.66
CA TYR A 104 -3.63 9.92 6.60
C TYR A 104 -4.69 10.86 6.01
N ILE A 105 -4.30 11.75 5.09
CA ILE A 105 -5.25 12.60 4.36
C ILE A 105 -5.63 11.86 3.08
N PHE A 106 -6.65 11.01 3.21
CA PHE A 106 -7.16 10.20 2.11
C PHE A 106 -8.60 10.60 1.79
N GLU A 107 -8.77 11.36 0.70
CA GLU A 107 -10.08 11.76 0.21
C GLU A 107 -10.17 11.48 -1.29
N VAL A 108 -11.19 10.72 -1.68
CA VAL A 108 -11.58 10.55 -3.08
C VAL A 108 -12.94 11.21 -3.25
N GLN A 109 -13.04 12.23 -4.09
CA GLN A 109 -14.24 13.07 -4.21
C GLN A 109 -15.37 12.30 -4.94
N PRO A 110 -16.59 12.21 -4.40
CA PRO A 110 -17.68 11.46 -5.04
C PRO A 110 -18.20 12.11 -6.34
N ASN A 111 -18.16 13.43 -6.43
CA ASN A 111 -18.91 14.18 -7.44
C ASN A 111 -18.04 14.66 -8.61
N LEU A 112 -17.22 13.77 -9.19
CA LEU A 112 -16.46 14.06 -10.40
C LEU A 112 -17.24 13.59 -11.63
N LYS A 113 -17.02 14.26 -12.76
CA LYS A 113 -17.63 13.93 -14.07
C LYS A 113 -16.50 13.78 -15.10
N PRO A 114 -15.96 12.57 -15.28
CA PRO A 114 -15.03 12.25 -16.36
C PRO A 114 -15.66 12.62 -17.70
N SER A 115 -14.96 13.30 -18.59
CA SER A 115 -15.51 13.54 -19.93
C SER A 115 -14.49 13.84 -21.03
N VAL A 116 -13.22 14.01 -20.69
CA VAL A 116 -12.20 14.50 -21.63
C VAL A 116 -10.98 13.59 -21.59
N SER A 117 -10.53 13.11 -22.75
CA SER A 117 -9.21 12.50 -22.88
C SER A 117 -8.13 13.57 -22.75
N ILE A 118 -7.24 13.38 -21.79
CA ILE A 118 -6.15 14.30 -21.46
C ILE A 118 -4.85 13.51 -21.63
N PRO A 119 -3.98 13.85 -22.60
CA PRO A 119 -2.78 13.06 -22.89
C PRO A 119 -1.88 12.83 -21.67
N GLU A 120 -1.74 13.82 -20.79
CA GLU A 120 -0.96 13.68 -19.56
C GLU A 120 -1.60 12.67 -18.59
N ALA A 121 -2.93 12.64 -18.50
CA ALA A 121 -3.65 11.67 -17.68
C ALA A 121 -3.54 10.26 -18.27
N ASP A 122 -3.65 10.13 -19.59
CA ASP A 122 -3.48 8.86 -20.31
C ASP A 122 -2.09 8.28 -20.06
N ASN A 123 -1.04 9.11 -20.10
CA ASN A 123 0.33 8.67 -19.79
C ASN A 123 0.44 8.15 -18.35
N LEU A 124 -0.11 8.87 -17.37
CA LEU A 124 -0.11 8.41 -15.97
C LEU A 124 -0.84 7.07 -15.82
N TYR A 125 -1.95 6.89 -16.54
CA TYR A 125 -2.73 5.65 -16.54
C TYR A 125 -1.92 4.48 -17.10
N TYR A 126 -1.32 4.65 -18.29
CA TYR A 126 -0.56 3.58 -18.94
C TYR A 126 0.75 3.26 -18.20
N ASP A 127 1.40 4.26 -17.61
CA ASP A 127 2.57 4.05 -16.75
C ASP A 127 2.21 3.18 -15.53
N ALA A 128 1.05 3.41 -14.91
CA ALA A 128 0.55 2.60 -13.81
C ALA A 128 0.29 1.15 -14.24
N GLN A 129 -0.39 0.94 -15.37
CA GLN A 129 -0.65 -0.39 -15.91
C GLN A 129 0.65 -1.15 -16.24
N GLU A 130 1.68 -0.45 -16.75
CA GLU A 130 2.98 -1.06 -17.02
C GLU A 130 3.67 -1.51 -15.72
N LEU A 131 3.57 -0.71 -14.65
CA LEU A 131 4.08 -1.07 -13.33
C LEU A 131 3.38 -2.29 -12.75
N GLU A 132 2.06 -2.37 -12.87
CA GLU A 132 1.29 -3.55 -12.45
C GLU A 132 1.68 -4.81 -13.21
N LYS A 133 1.81 -4.70 -14.54
CA LYS A 133 2.27 -5.81 -15.38
C LYS A 133 3.67 -6.28 -14.97
N LYS A 134 4.57 -5.35 -14.64
CA LYS A 134 5.91 -5.68 -14.11
C LYS A 134 5.86 -6.25 -12.69
N ALA A 135 4.78 -5.97 -11.95
CA ALA A 135 4.57 -6.50 -10.60
C ALA A 135 4.07 -7.94 -10.60
N GLU A 136 3.55 -8.45 -11.72
CA GLU A 136 3.09 -9.83 -11.82
C GLU A 136 4.20 -10.84 -11.46
N PRO A 137 3.86 -11.98 -10.82
CA PRO A 137 4.85 -12.96 -10.43
C PRO A 137 5.55 -13.58 -11.65
N LEU A 138 6.88 -13.57 -11.67
CA LEU A 138 7.70 -14.23 -12.69
C LEU A 138 8.33 -15.53 -12.14
N GLY A 139 8.36 -16.60 -12.94
CA GLY A 139 9.03 -17.87 -12.61
C GLY A 139 8.09 -19.01 -12.22
N PRO A 140 8.57 -20.16 -11.68
CA PRO A 140 7.74 -21.35 -11.44
C PRO A 140 7.03 -21.42 -10.08
N VAL A 141 7.31 -20.50 -9.13
CA VAL A 141 6.75 -20.49 -7.76
C VAL A 141 5.75 -19.34 -7.56
N GLN A 142 5.04 -18.96 -8.63
CA GLN A 142 4.20 -17.75 -8.80
C GLN A 142 3.12 -17.57 -7.72
N ILE A 143 3.43 -16.90 -6.60
CA ILE A 143 2.42 -16.69 -5.54
C ILE A 143 2.24 -15.22 -5.16
N LEU A 144 3.30 -14.38 -5.20
CA LEU A 144 3.22 -13.00 -4.70
C LEU A 144 3.68 -11.99 -5.76
N LYS A 145 2.89 -10.92 -5.93
CA LYS A 145 3.23 -9.76 -6.77
C LYS A 145 4.32 -8.91 -6.11
N ASN A 146 5.07 -8.16 -6.90
CA ASN A 146 6.02 -7.18 -6.38
C ASN A 146 5.30 -5.97 -5.78
N GLU A 147 5.16 -5.97 -4.46
CA GLU A 147 4.44 -4.92 -3.72
C GLU A 147 4.99 -3.50 -3.95
N ASN A 148 6.29 -3.34 -4.20
CA ASN A 148 6.86 -2.02 -4.45
C ASN A 148 6.39 -1.44 -5.78
N LEU A 149 6.29 -2.29 -6.81
CA LEU A 149 5.76 -1.88 -8.12
C LEU A 149 4.27 -1.57 -8.04
N LEU A 150 3.51 -2.34 -7.26
CA LEU A 150 2.09 -2.03 -6.99
C LEU A 150 1.90 -0.70 -6.27
N ARG A 151 2.77 -0.38 -5.30
CA ARG A 151 2.73 0.93 -4.60
C ARG A 151 3.06 2.09 -5.55
N LEU A 152 3.98 1.89 -6.50
CA LEU A 152 4.26 2.87 -7.55
C LEU A 152 3.09 3.04 -8.51
N ALA A 153 2.39 1.95 -8.87
CA ALA A 153 1.18 2.03 -9.68
C ALA A 153 0.08 2.83 -8.98
N LEU A 154 -0.16 2.58 -7.68
CA LEU A 154 -1.07 3.39 -6.86
C LEU A 154 -0.72 4.87 -6.83
N GLU A 155 0.57 5.21 -6.78
CA GLU A 155 1.04 6.61 -6.84
C GLU A 155 0.60 7.27 -8.16
N ARG A 156 0.77 6.58 -9.29
CA ARG A 156 0.39 7.08 -10.62
C ARG A 156 -1.13 7.22 -10.78
N TYR A 157 -1.92 6.23 -10.35
CA TYR A 157 -3.37 6.35 -10.36
C TYR A 157 -3.89 7.49 -9.49
N THR A 158 -3.33 7.64 -8.28
CA THR A 158 -3.72 8.73 -7.37
C THR A 158 -3.32 10.09 -7.92
N GLU A 159 -2.15 10.18 -8.55
CA GLU A 159 -1.69 11.39 -9.22
C GLU A 159 -2.61 11.80 -10.37
N LEU A 160 -3.03 10.83 -11.20
CA LEU A 160 -4.01 11.02 -12.27
C LEU A 160 -5.30 11.61 -11.72
N ILE A 161 -5.93 10.93 -10.74
CA ILE A 161 -7.20 11.36 -10.14
C ILE A 161 -7.09 12.76 -9.54
N LYS A 162 -5.97 13.06 -8.88
CA LYS A 162 -5.76 14.34 -8.19
C LYS A 162 -5.50 15.50 -9.16
N LYS A 163 -4.67 15.30 -10.18
CA LYS A 163 -4.26 16.36 -11.12
C LYS A 163 -5.22 16.53 -12.29
N HIS A 164 -5.92 15.46 -12.67
CA HIS A 164 -6.78 15.43 -13.85
C HIS A 164 -8.18 14.90 -13.52
N PRO A 165 -8.93 15.56 -12.60
CA PRO A 165 -10.24 15.08 -12.13
C PRO A 165 -11.37 15.10 -13.18
N SER A 166 -11.11 15.62 -14.39
CA SER A 166 -12.04 15.59 -15.53
C SER A 166 -11.63 14.58 -16.61
N SER A 167 -10.51 13.86 -16.42
CA SER A 167 -10.04 12.85 -17.35
C SER A 167 -11.02 11.70 -17.44
N ASP A 168 -11.25 11.18 -18.64
CA ASP A 168 -11.99 9.94 -18.91
C ASP A 168 -11.28 8.66 -18.41
N LYS A 169 -10.15 8.78 -17.72
CA LYS A 169 -9.41 7.67 -17.08
C LYS A 169 -9.54 7.59 -15.57
N ILE A 170 -10.25 8.53 -14.94
CA ILE A 170 -10.31 8.53 -13.47
C ILE A 170 -11.09 7.34 -12.90
N ASP A 171 -12.15 6.88 -13.57
CA ASP A 171 -12.93 5.71 -13.15
C ASP A 171 -12.16 4.41 -13.41
N ASP A 172 -11.53 4.28 -14.58
CA ASP A 172 -10.58 3.21 -14.91
C ASP A 172 -9.49 3.11 -13.82
N ALA A 173 -8.82 4.24 -13.54
CA ALA A 173 -7.76 4.34 -12.53
C ALA A 173 -8.26 4.00 -11.12
N ALA A 174 -9.49 4.41 -10.78
CA ALA A 174 -10.08 4.10 -9.49
C ALA A 174 -10.35 2.60 -9.35
N TYR A 175 -10.86 1.95 -10.40
CA TYR A 175 -11.09 0.52 -10.38
C TYR A 175 -9.79 -0.27 -10.18
N GLU A 176 -8.76 0.02 -10.98
CA GLU A 176 -7.45 -0.65 -10.90
C GLU A 176 -6.78 -0.41 -9.53
N ALA A 177 -6.81 0.82 -9.02
CA ALA A 177 -6.34 1.12 -7.67
C ALA A 177 -7.09 0.31 -6.59
N GLY A 178 -8.41 0.12 -6.76
CA GLY A 178 -9.23 -0.74 -5.91
C GLY A 178 -8.73 -2.19 -5.88
N GLU A 179 -8.34 -2.75 -7.03
CA GLU A 179 -7.77 -4.11 -7.10
C GLU A 179 -6.45 -4.23 -6.35
N ILE A 180 -5.59 -3.21 -6.46
CA ILE A 180 -4.32 -3.18 -5.73
C ILE A 180 -4.55 -3.09 -4.22
N TYR A 181 -5.46 -2.23 -3.74
CA TYR A 181 -5.80 -2.17 -2.32
C TYR A 181 -6.45 -3.46 -1.82
N GLU A 182 -7.28 -4.12 -2.65
CA GLU A 182 -7.84 -5.43 -2.33
C GLU A 182 -6.73 -6.49 -2.16
N TYR A 183 -5.71 -6.48 -3.03
CA TYR A 183 -4.52 -7.33 -2.91
C TYR A 183 -3.77 -7.11 -1.58
N PHE A 184 -3.62 -5.84 -1.16
CA PHE A 184 -3.05 -5.48 0.15
C PHE A 184 -3.98 -5.75 1.34
N LYS A 185 -5.22 -6.18 1.10
CA LYS A 185 -6.28 -6.41 2.10
C LYS A 185 -6.73 -5.13 2.81
N ASP A 186 -6.52 -3.98 2.18
CA ASP A 186 -7.00 -2.69 2.65
C ASP A 186 -8.46 -2.48 2.20
N TYR A 187 -9.34 -3.37 2.67
CA TYR A 187 -10.70 -3.53 2.15
C TYR A 187 -11.56 -2.26 2.21
N SER A 188 -11.43 -1.44 3.25
CA SER A 188 -12.16 -0.17 3.35
C SER A 188 -11.74 0.83 2.28
N ILE A 189 -10.45 0.85 1.92
CA ILE A 189 -9.90 1.72 0.89
C ILE A 189 -10.29 1.19 -0.50
N ALA A 190 -10.13 -0.11 -0.71
CA ALA A 190 -10.56 -0.78 -1.94
C ALA A 190 -12.06 -0.56 -2.23
N LEU A 191 -12.91 -0.69 -1.20
CA LEU A 191 -14.33 -0.38 -1.29
C LEU A 191 -14.56 1.06 -1.76
N LEU A 192 -13.87 2.05 -1.16
CA LEU A 192 -14.03 3.44 -1.56
C LEU A 192 -13.68 3.64 -3.04
N TYR A 193 -12.58 3.06 -3.51
CA TYR A 193 -12.16 3.17 -4.90
C TYR A 193 -13.15 2.53 -5.86
N TYR A 194 -13.65 1.32 -5.56
CA TYR A 194 -14.70 0.71 -6.37
C TYR A 194 -15.98 1.53 -6.39
N GLN A 195 -16.38 2.11 -5.25
CA GLN A 195 -17.52 3.04 -5.20
C GLN A 195 -17.32 4.24 -6.13
N ARG A 196 -16.11 4.78 -6.20
CA ARG A 196 -15.79 5.94 -7.03
C ARG A 196 -15.79 5.61 -8.50
N ALA A 197 -15.28 4.46 -8.89
CA ALA A 197 -15.32 4.00 -10.29
C ALA A 197 -16.74 4.07 -10.87
N TYR A 198 -17.73 3.43 -10.23
CA TYR A 198 -19.10 3.45 -10.76
C TYR A 198 -19.91 4.72 -10.44
N GLN A 199 -19.44 5.57 -9.52
CA GLN A 199 -20.08 6.88 -9.28
C GLN A 199 -19.67 7.90 -10.35
N TRP A 200 -18.41 7.83 -10.80
CA TRP A 200 -17.89 8.70 -11.85
C TRP A 200 -18.32 8.23 -13.24
N GLU A 201 -18.35 6.92 -13.47
CA GLU A 201 -18.86 6.32 -14.70
C GLU A 201 -19.88 5.21 -14.38
N PRO A 202 -21.19 5.54 -14.31
CA PRO A 202 -22.24 4.58 -13.98
C PRO A 202 -22.32 3.37 -14.91
N GLU A 203 -21.95 3.54 -16.18
CA GLU A 203 -21.94 2.51 -17.23
C GLU A 203 -20.55 1.89 -17.44
N THR A 204 -19.68 1.97 -16.42
CA THR A 204 -18.33 1.42 -16.49
C THR A 204 -18.35 -0.06 -16.89
N ALA A 205 -17.43 -0.44 -17.78
CA ALA A 205 -17.29 -1.82 -18.27
C ALA A 205 -16.62 -2.75 -17.25
N TYR A 206 -16.21 -2.20 -16.11
CA TYR A 206 -15.62 -2.89 -14.98
C TYR A 206 -16.68 -3.34 -13.96
N PRO A 207 -16.45 -4.44 -13.23
CA PRO A 207 -17.40 -4.99 -12.26
C PRO A 207 -17.34 -4.29 -10.89
N ALA A 208 -17.29 -2.97 -10.89
CA ALA A 208 -16.97 -2.21 -9.70
C ALA A 208 -18.02 -2.44 -8.59
N ARG A 209 -19.32 -2.52 -8.94
CA ARG A 209 -20.39 -2.80 -7.96
C ARG A 209 -20.29 -4.19 -7.40
N PHE A 210 -20.05 -5.20 -8.23
CA PHE A 210 -19.85 -6.58 -7.76
C PHE A 210 -18.68 -6.69 -6.77
N LYS A 211 -17.54 -6.08 -7.11
CA LYS A 211 -16.34 -6.06 -6.26
C LYS A 211 -16.61 -5.36 -4.92
N ALA A 212 -17.26 -4.20 -4.95
CA ALA A 212 -17.69 -3.48 -3.74
C ALA A 212 -18.65 -4.32 -2.88
N ALA A 213 -19.66 -4.95 -3.48
CA ALA A 213 -20.60 -5.83 -2.79
C ALA A 213 -19.89 -7.00 -2.09
N ARG A 214 -18.92 -7.61 -2.78
CA ARG A 214 -18.13 -8.72 -2.20
C ARG A 214 -17.29 -8.29 -1.00
N ILE A 215 -16.70 -7.11 -1.04
CA ILE A 215 -15.98 -6.56 0.11
C ILE A 215 -16.93 -6.31 1.28
N LEU A 216 -18.07 -5.68 1.04
CA LEU A 216 -19.10 -5.42 2.06
C LEU A 216 -19.58 -6.73 2.71
N ASP A 217 -19.85 -7.75 1.92
CA ASP A 217 -20.32 -9.06 2.38
C ASP A 217 -19.24 -9.84 3.14
N LYS A 218 -18.07 -10.04 2.52
CA LYS A 218 -17.07 -11.01 3.00
C LYS A 218 -16.09 -10.45 4.02
N HIS A 219 -15.83 -9.15 3.98
CA HIS A 219 -14.75 -8.54 4.76
C HIS A 219 -15.23 -7.51 5.77
N LEU A 220 -16.31 -6.78 5.46
CA LEU A 220 -16.83 -5.74 6.34
C LEU A 220 -18.14 -6.12 7.04
N HIS A 221 -18.75 -7.25 6.66
CA HIS A 221 -20.01 -7.77 7.22
C HIS A 221 -21.18 -6.77 7.18
N ARG A 222 -21.20 -5.90 6.16
CA ARG A 222 -22.25 -4.92 5.88
C ARG A 222 -23.26 -5.51 4.90
N ASN A 223 -24.00 -6.51 5.38
CA ASN A 223 -24.83 -7.39 4.54
C ASN A 223 -25.96 -6.68 3.79
N ALA A 224 -26.61 -5.70 4.42
CA ALA A 224 -27.70 -4.93 3.79
C ALA A 224 -27.20 -4.15 2.57
N GLU A 225 -26.08 -3.43 2.72
CA GLU A 225 -25.47 -2.69 1.62
C GLU A 225 -24.90 -3.61 0.54
N ALA A 226 -24.35 -4.76 0.94
CA ALA A 226 -23.89 -5.76 -0.01
C ALA A 226 -25.05 -6.30 -0.87
N LEU A 227 -26.21 -6.56 -0.26
CA LEU A 227 -27.41 -7.03 -0.95
C LEU A 227 -27.85 -6.05 -2.05
N GLU A 228 -27.94 -4.76 -1.70
CA GLU A 228 -28.30 -3.70 -2.65
C GLU A 228 -27.31 -3.63 -3.82
N LEU A 229 -26.00 -3.66 -3.53
CA LEU A 229 -24.99 -3.59 -4.59
C LEU A 229 -24.94 -4.84 -5.46
N TYR A 230 -25.20 -6.04 -4.91
CA TYR A 230 -25.31 -7.25 -5.74
C TYR A 230 -26.47 -7.17 -6.72
N GLN A 231 -27.62 -6.63 -6.30
CA GLN A 231 -28.76 -6.41 -7.19
C GLN A 231 -28.41 -5.43 -8.31
N GLN A 232 -27.82 -4.28 -7.97
CA GLN A 232 -27.39 -3.30 -8.97
C GLN A 232 -26.35 -3.86 -9.94
N ALA A 233 -25.38 -4.65 -9.45
CA ALA A 233 -24.35 -5.26 -10.29
C ALA A 233 -24.93 -6.22 -11.35
N ILE A 234 -26.00 -6.96 -11.02
CA ILE A 234 -26.69 -7.83 -11.98
C ILE A 234 -27.36 -7.00 -13.07
N GLU A 235 -28.02 -5.90 -12.70
CA GLU A 235 -28.74 -5.02 -13.64
C GLU A 235 -27.82 -4.26 -14.58
N THR A 236 -26.65 -3.82 -14.10
CA THR A 236 -25.69 -3.05 -14.88
C THR A 236 -24.63 -3.95 -15.51
N GLU A 237 -23.64 -4.37 -14.72
CA GLU A 237 -22.43 -5.09 -15.15
C GLU A 237 -22.75 -6.51 -15.63
N GLY A 238 -23.85 -7.10 -15.13
CA GLY A 238 -24.33 -8.42 -15.53
C GLY A 238 -24.76 -8.54 -17.00
N ARG A 239 -24.92 -7.41 -17.71
CA ARG A 239 -25.15 -7.39 -19.16
C ARG A 239 -23.95 -7.90 -19.97
N TYR A 240 -22.74 -7.86 -19.40
CA TYR A 240 -21.52 -8.28 -20.09
C TYR A 240 -21.29 -9.77 -19.89
N GLU A 241 -21.27 -10.53 -20.99
CA GLU A 241 -21.11 -11.98 -21.00
C GLU A 241 -19.87 -12.47 -20.23
N LYS A 242 -18.76 -11.71 -20.26
CA LYS A 242 -17.53 -12.00 -19.51
C LYS A 242 -17.73 -12.08 -17.98
N TYR A 243 -18.84 -11.58 -17.46
CA TYR A 243 -19.16 -11.53 -16.03
C TYR A 243 -20.30 -12.46 -15.61
N ARG A 244 -20.67 -13.44 -16.46
CA ARG A 244 -21.72 -14.43 -16.14
C ARG A 244 -21.51 -15.12 -14.79
N GLU A 245 -20.29 -15.55 -14.49
CA GLU A 245 -19.97 -16.21 -13.22
C GLU A 245 -20.25 -15.32 -11.99
N TRP A 246 -20.08 -14.00 -12.14
CA TRP A 246 -20.36 -13.04 -11.07
C TRP A 246 -21.84 -12.78 -10.90
N VAL A 247 -22.61 -12.82 -11.98
CA VAL A 247 -24.08 -12.78 -11.91
C VAL A 247 -24.59 -14.00 -11.14
N GLU A 248 -24.15 -15.20 -11.52
CA GLU A 248 -24.54 -16.45 -10.85
C GLU A 248 -24.18 -16.44 -9.37
N PHE A 249 -22.97 -15.96 -9.03
CA PHE A 249 -22.55 -15.76 -7.65
C PHE A 249 -23.47 -14.79 -6.90
N SER A 250 -23.77 -13.64 -7.52
CA SER A 250 -24.58 -12.57 -6.92
C SER A 250 -26.00 -13.06 -6.64
N GLU A 251 -26.64 -13.73 -7.60
CA GLU A 251 -27.97 -14.33 -7.40
C GLU A 251 -27.98 -15.34 -6.25
N GLY A 252 -26.97 -16.21 -6.18
CA GLY A 252 -26.80 -17.15 -5.09
C GLY A 252 -26.67 -16.44 -3.75
N ARG A 253 -25.88 -15.36 -3.70
CA ARG A 253 -25.64 -14.61 -2.46
C ARG A 253 -26.86 -13.79 -2.03
N ILE A 254 -27.57 -13.15 -2.96
CA ILE A 254 -28.83 -12.43 -2.72
C ILE A 254 -29.84 -13.35 -2.02
N ARG A 255 -30.08 -14.55 -2.57
CA ARG A 255 -31.00 -15.54 -1.96
C ARG A 255 -30.59 -15.94 -0.55
N ALA A 256 -29.28 -16.02 -0.29
CA ALA A 256 -28.76 -16.36 1.04
C ALA A 256 -28.93 -15.21 2.04
N LEU A 257 -28.66 -13.97 1.62
CA LEU A 257 -28.77 -12.78 2.47
C LEU A 257 -30.23 -12.45 2.83
N GLN A 258 -31.16 -12.58 1.88
CA GLN A 258 -32.59 -12.33 2.11
C GLN A 258 -33.19 -13.29 3.16
N LYS A 259 -32.81 -14.57 3.13
CA LYS A 259 -33.25 -15.56 4.13
C LYS A 259 -32.81 -15.24 5.55
N VAL A 260 -31.64 -14.60 5.69
CA VAL A 260 -31.14 -14.18 7.01
C VAL A 260 -31.97 -13.01 7.53
N GLU A 261 -32.27 -12.02 6.67
CA GLU A 261 -33.08 -10.86 7.07
C GLU A 261 -34.53 -11.24 7.44
N GLU A 262 -35.12 -12.21 6.73
CA GLU A 262 -36.47 -12.72 7.03
C GLU A 262 -36.53 -13.54 8.33
N GLY A 263 -35.42 -14.18 8.74
CA GLY A 263 -35.35 -14.97 9.97
C GLY A 263 -35.00 -14.18 11.23
N GLU A 264 -34.58 -12.92 11.09
CA GLU A 264 -34.27 -12.00 12.20
C GLU A 264 -35.45 -11.06 12.55
N ARG A 265 -36.56 -11.11 11.80
CA ARG A 265 -37.81 -10.38 12.08
C ARG A 265 -38.85 -11.27 12.78
#